data_AF-A0A8H3KZZ3-F1
#
_entry.id   AF-A0A8H3KZZ3-F1
#
_cell.length_a   1.000
_cell.length_b   1.000
_cell.length_c   1.000
_cell.angle_alpha   90.00
_cell.angle_beta   90.00
_cell.angle_gamma   90.00
#
_symmetry.space_group_name_H-M   'P 1'
#
loop_
_entity.id
_entity.type
_entity.pdbx_description
1 polymer ?
#
loop_
_entity_poly.entity_id
_entity_poly.type
_entity_poly.pdbx_seq_one_letter_code
_entity_poly.pdbx_strand_id
1 'polypeptide(L)'
;MSAESSKKASKGTIQATSESENEEDESDSSESEYELHDDLVNYPPNICDEEKKLHRNKFFLRLISPKLVRCQCGKKIKLDRTYRAKNLISHAKRNKCQMKTDKQVSVLKYFSELSNKDSQNKAKTKACIGLIDEKIKQYVLKSTADFGGSKNDFVIAKKLFPTKFPKNSKFSYSKLTPDECQQLKITLRMNAKWILDKETLSVRSTKCESLTANIPQICNNCNKLKTNKQLLNAIDVNRATPETAKYIPKHWLLNNTLVKLLQNPGFQDLFGSVKNKESDMWIQLAEYGRSGKFNNDKTFCNLAQLILQIKDIEERGKSKRGLRYSEHLHHFFSLLSDSSKEYQIFKNLFVRMDLRSIRYLRTKDEDKLTNPNLVYENVARFARAMNALNWNGPVVAITDCTKVRSKLTYSQELGCIVRSTMSFEKSHVDMYSDIHEIINNIRENNEIASQVHCILLKIPITRIPPVVITLLPTKGNDTANEIYNLLYELIKMTIQANLKLISIASDGAASEFNAQMELMKGDQATDFLQYKDEFYKINFSAPIYNNRPIIRVQDSKHAKKNGRNNVHSGARLLVLGKDTVRYDQILALAKDENSAFYI
;
A
#
# COMPACT_ATOMS: atom_id res chain seq x y z
N MET A 1 62.26 17.81 6.54
CA MET A 1 62.82 17.48 5.21
C MET A 1 61.64 17.42 4.25
N SER A 2 61.21 18.60 3.78
CA SER A 2 61.53 19.14 2.43
C SER A 2 60.64 18.45 1.40
N ALA A 3 59.42 18.93 1.16
CA ALA A 3 59.05 20.14 0.39
C ALA A 3 59.33 20.01 -1.11
N GLU A 4 58.36 20.54 -1.87
CA GLU A 4 58.38 20.98 -3.28
C GLU A 4 57.61 20.11 -4.27
N SER A 5 56.88 20.63 -5.25
CA SER A 5 56.35 21.98 -5.53
C SER A 5 55.50 21.81 -6.82
N SER A 6 54.26 22.29 -6.85
CA SER A 6 53.80 23.45 -7.65
C SER A 6 54.05 23.41 -9.19
N LYS A 7 52.97 23.59 -9.98
CA LYS A 7 52.80 24.58 -11.08
C LYS A 7 51.45 24.34 -11.78
N LYS A 8 50.50 25.27 -11.65
CA LYS A 8 50.15 26.37 -12.59
C LYS A 8 49.52 25.85 -13.90
N ALA A 9 48.22 25.99 -14.13
CA ALA A 9 47.45 27.21 -14.45
C ALA A 9 47.79 27.84 -15.82
N SER A 10 46.82 27.88 -16.75
CA SER A 10 46.08 29.10 -17.14
C SER A 10 45.75 29.22 -18.64
N LYS A 11 44.55 29.80 -18.88
CA LYS A 11 44.07 30.57 -20.07
C LYS A 11 43.76 29.72 -21.32
N GLY A 12 42.55 29.75 -21.87
CA GLY A 12 41.79 30.92 -22.34
C GLY A 12 42.22 31.19 -23.80
N THR A 13 41.38 31.36 -24.82
CA THR A 13 40.25 32.29 -24.94
C THR A 13 39.93 32.40 -26.45
N ILE A 14 38.64 32.35 -26.84
CA ILE A 14 37.96 33.16 -27.89
C ILE A 14 38.00 32.80 -29.42
N GLN A 15 36.76 32.90 -29.96
CA GLN A 15 36.23 33.23 -31.31
C GLN A 15 36.56 32.31 -32.50
N ALA A 16 35.56 31.70 -33.14
CA ALA A 16 34.47 32.24 -33.98
C ALA A 16 34.88 32.45 -35.44
N THR A 17 34.15 31.79 -36.33
CA THR A 17 33.90 32.06 -37.75
C THR A 17 32.82 31.02 -38.12
N SER A 18 31.55 31.43 -38.31
CA SER A 18 30.92 31.88 -39.58
C SER A 18 30.94 30.77 -40.62
N GLU A 19 29.91 30.45 -41.38
CA GLU A 19 28.56 31.00 -41.67
C GLU A 19 27.96 30.01 -42.69
N SER A 20 26.66 30.18 -42.99
CA SER A 20 25.91 29.55 -44.10
C SER A 20 25.59 28.06 -43.90
N GLU A 21 24.41 27.53 -44.17
CA GLU A 21 23.27 27.96 -44.97
C GLU A 21 22.12 27.00 -44.60
N ASN A 22 20.88 27.47 -44.65
CA ASN A 22 19.67 26.76 -45.13
C ASN A 22 18.42 27.35 -44.45
N GLU A 23 17.99 28.45 -45.06
CA GLU A 23 16.57 28.79 -45.19
C GLU A 23 15.87 27.74 -46.07
N GLU A 24 14.63 27.46 -45.69
CA GLU A 24 13.46 27.29 -46.56
C GLU A 24 13.53 26.26 -47.69
N ASP A 25 12.79 25.15 -47.53
CA ASP A 25 11.85 24.65 -48.54
C ASP A 25 11.03 23.47 -47.96
N GLU A 26 9.88 23.77 -47.35
CA GLU A 26 8.75 22.82 -47.34
C GLU A 26 7.60 23.47 -48.11
N SER A 27 7.66 23.30 -49.42
CA SER A 27 6.49 23.41 -50.28
C SER A 27 5.93 22.02 -50.55
N ASP A 28 4.61 22.01 -50.50
CA ASP A 28 3.69 21.15 -51.21
C ASP A 28 3.20 19.82 -50.64
N SER A 29 1.88 19.73 -50.80
CA SER A 29 1.04 18.53 -50.85
C SER A 29 0.69 17.91 -49.49
N SER A 30 -0.44 18.37 -48.95
CA SER A 30 -1.63 17.53 -49.04
C SER A 30 -2.85 18.36 -48.68
N GLU A 31 -3.54 18.83 -49.72
CA GLU A 31 -4.98 18.86 -49.74
C GLU A 31 -5.50 17.55 -49.13
N SER A 32 -6.19 17.65 -48.00
CA SER A 32 -7.16 16.62 -47.61
C SER A 32 -8.47 17.35 -47.39
N GLU A 33 -9.24 17.36 -48.46
CA GLU A 33 -10.67 17.65 -48.50
C GLU A 33 -11.35 17.01 -47.30
N TYR A 34 -11.91 17.86 -46.42
CA TYR A 34 -13.14 17.50 -45.76
C TYR A 34 -14.24 18.20 -46.55
N GLU A 35 -14.73 17.50 -47.56
CA GLU A 35 -16.03 17.75 -48.15
C GLU A 35 -17.06 17.83 -47.01
N LEU A 36 -17.52 19.04 -46.73
CA LEU A 36 -18.72 19.26 -45.96
C LEU A 36 -19.84 19.46 -46.96
N HIS A 37 -20.71 18.45 -46.96
CA HIS A 37 -21.89 18.25 -47.76
C HIS A 37 -22.62 19.50 -48.25
N ASP A 38 -23.01 19.35 -49.51
CA ASP A 38 -23.87 20.19 -50.33
C ASP A 38 -25.22 20.46 -49.64
N ASP A 39 -25.33 21.61 -48.98
CA ASP A 39 -26.60 22.20 -48.57
C ASP A 39 -26.70 23.61 -49.17
N LEU A 40 -27.05 23.66 -50.46
CA LEU A 40 -27.82 24.72 -51.15
C LEU A 40 -27.83 26.11 -50.48
N VAL A 41 -26.71 26.85 -50.55
CA VAL A 41 -26.74 28.31 -50.36
C VAL A 41 -27.10 28.94 -51.70
N ASN A 42 -28.39 29.21 -51.90
CA ASN A 42 -28.90 29.89 -53.10
C ASN A 42 -28.37 31.34 -53.12
N TYR A 43 -27.32 31.59 -53.90
CA TYR A 43 -26.77 32.94 -54.10
C TYR A 43 -27.68 33.74 -55.05
N PRO A 44 -27.97 35.02 -54.78
CA PRO A 44 -28.64 35.90 -55.73
C PRO A 44 -27.96 35.90 -57.12
N PRO A 45 -28.70 35.93 -58.23
CA PRO A 45 -28.14 35.87 -59.57
C PRO A 45 -27.47 37.21 -59.94
N ASN A 46 -26.18 37.36 -59.62
CA ASN A 46 -25.17 38.31 -60.18
C ASN A 46 -24.06 38.62 -59.16
N ILE A 47 -23.48 37.58 -58.54
CA ILE A 47 -22.41 37.75 -57.55
C ILE A 47 -21.07 37.34 -58.14
N CYS A 48 -20.06 38.22 -58.07
CA CYS A 48 -18.71 37.93 -58.55
C CYS A 48 -18.00 36.90 -57.65
N ASP A 49 -17.00 36.20 -58.19
CA ASP A 49 -16.34 35.10 -57.46
C ASP A 49 -15.59 35.57 -56.20
N GLU A 50 -15.14 36.82 -56.17
CA GLU A 50 -14.54 37.43 -54.98
C GLU A 50 -15.55 37.60 -53.84
N GLU A 51 -16.80 37.96 -54.17
CA GLU A 51 -17.89 38.07 -53.20
C GLU A 51 -18.34 36.69 -52.71
N LYS A 52 -18.39 35.66 -53.58
CA LYS A 52 -18.64 34.27 -53.14
C LYS A 52 -17.59 33.78 -52.14
N LYS A 53 -16.30 34.06 -52.39
CA LYS A 53 -15.19 33.72 -51.46
C LYS A 53 -15.32 34.45 -50.12
N LEU A 54 -15.79 35.70 -50.13
CA LEU A 54 -16.06 36.46 -48.91
C LEU A 54 -17.21 35.86 -48.09
N HIS A 55 -18.30 35.46 -48.75
CA HIS A 55 -19.45 34.82 -48.12
C HIS A 55 -19.10 33.47 -47.46
N ARG A 56 -18.12 32.73 -48.02
CA ARG A 56 -17.61 31.47 -47.45
C ARG A 56 -16.66 31.68 -46.25
N ASN A 57 -16.28 32.92 -45.92
CA ASN A 57 -15.38 33.18 -44.80
C ASN A 57 -16.11 33.00 -43.46
N LYS A 58 -15.62 32.11 -42.59
CA LYS A 58 -16.26 31.80 -41.29
C LYS A 58 -16.52 33.00 -40.36
N PHE A 59 -15.83 34.14 -40.55
CA PHE A 59 -16.03 35.34 -39.74
C PHE A 59 -17.02 36.34 -40.35
N PHE A 60 -17.49 36.09 -41.56
CA PHE A 60 -18.44 36.93 -42.27
C PHE A 60 -19.87 36.66 -41.77
N LEU A 61 -20.65 37.74 -41.61
CA LEU A 61 -22.06 37.66 -41.24
C LEU A 61 -22.97 38.21 -42.35
N ARG A 62 -22.67 39.42 -42.84
CA ARG A 62 -23.49 40.10 -43.86
C ARG A 62 -22.68 41.16 -44.59
N LEU A 63 -22.92 41.28 -45.90
CA LEU A 63 -22.42 42.39 -46.71
C LEU A 63 -23.29 43.63 -46.52
N ILE A 64 -22.66 44.80 -46.32
CA ILE A 64 -23.35 46.10 -46.26
C ILE A 64 -23.10 46.88 -47.55
N SER A 65 -21.87 46.87 -48.04
CA SER A 65 -21.47 47.38 -49.36
C SER A 65 -20.20 46.67 -49.83
N PRO A 66 -19.77 46.80 -51.10
CA PRO A 66 -18.61 46.06 -51.62
C PRO A 66 -17.31 46.22 -50.82
N LYS A 67 -17.14 47.32 -50.07
CA LYS A 67 -16.00 47.58 -49.17
C LYS A 67 -16.35 47.60 -47.68
N LEU A 68 -17.57 47.23 -47.29
CA LEU A 68 -18.00 47.25 -45.88
C LEU A 68 -18.81 46.00 -45.55
N VAL A 69 -18.30 45.23 -44.60
CA VAL A 69 -18.90 43.97 -44.15
C VAL A 69 -19.19 44.00 -42.67
N ARG A 70 -20.13 43.18 -42.22
CA ARG A 70 -20.34 42.91 -40.81
C ARG A 70 -19.71 41.57 -40.45
N CYS A 71 -18.84 41.58 -39.44
CA CYS A 71 -18.29 40.36 -38.86
C CYS A 71 -19.36 39.66 -37.99
N GLN A 72 -19.26 38.35 -37.78
CA GLN A 72 -20.14 37.61 -36.86
C GLN A 72 -20.15 38.19 -35.45
N CYS A 73 -19.06 38.84 -35.00
CA CYS A 73 -19.04 39.57 -33.72
C CYS A 73 -19.98 40.80 -33.68
N GLY A 74 -20.61 41.16 -34.80
CA GLY A 74 -21.53 42.28 -34.96
C GLY A 74 -20.88 43.60 -35.40
N LYS A 75 -19.55 43.72 -35.37
CA LYS A 75 -18.82 44.94 -35.77
C LYS A 75 -18.76 45.11 -37.29
N LYS A 76 -18.90 46.36 -37.75
CA LYS A 76 -18.71 46.75 -39.16
C LYS A 76 -17.22 46.90 -39.45
N ILE A 77 -16.73 46.24 -40.49
CA ILE A 77 -15.32 46.23 -40.89
C ILE A 77 -15.22 46.74 -42.32
N LYS A 78 -14.38 47.76 -42.52
CA LYS A 78 -14.05 48.28 -43.84
C LYS A 78 -12.97 47.40 -44.47
N LEU A 79 -13.27 46.84 -45.64
CA LEU A 79 -12.32 46.06 -46.42
C LEU A 79 -11.29 46.98 -47.08
N ASP A 80 -10.09 46.44 -47.29
CA ASP A 80 -9.01 47.14 -48.00
C ASP A 80 -9.31 47.28 -49.49
N ARG A 81 -9.95 46.27 -50.08
CA ARG A 81 -10.44 46.25 -51.47
C ARG A 81 -11.87 45.69 -51.52
N THR A 82 -12.54 45.87 -52.65
CA THR A 82 -13.87 45.28 -52.87
C THR A 82 -13.80 43.77 -52.64
N TYR A 83 -14.69 43.26 -51.79
CA TYR A 83 -14.85 41.83 -51.48
C TYR A 83 -13.65 41.08 -50.87
N ARG A 84 -12.50 41.71 -50.66
CA ARG A 84 -11.31 41.06 -50.11
C ARG A 84 -11.35 40.94 -48.58
N ALA A 85 -11.31 39.71 -48.07
CA ALA A 85 -11.49 39.40 -46.64
C ALA A 85 -10.28 39.73 -45.73
N LYS A 86 -9.20 40.35 -46.22
CA LYS A 86 -7.94 40.53 -45.47
C LYS A 86 -8.14 41.29 -44.15
N ASN A 87 -8.84 42.42 -44.19
CA ASN A 87 -9.14 43.21 -42.98
C ASN A 87 -10.14 42.53 -42.03
N LEU A 88 -11.03 41.68 -42.57
CA LEU A 88 -11.97 40.89 -41.77
C LEU A 88 -11.22 39.80 -40.98
N ILE A 89 -10.29 39.10 -41.63
CA ILE A 89 -9.44 38.08 -41.00
C ILE A 89 -8.50 38.74 -39.97
N SER A 90 -7.90 39.89 -40.29
CA SER A 90 -7.04 40.60 -39.34
C SER A 90 -7.82 41.13 -38.13
N HIS A 91 -9.05 41.59 -38.33
CA HIS A 91 -9.96 41.94 -37.25
C HIS A 91 -10.26 40.73 -36.35
N ALA A 92 -10.62 39.58 -36.94
CA ALA A 92 -10.95 38.36 -36.21
C ALA A 92 -9.77 37.80 -35.40
N LYS A 93 -8.54 37.98 -35.88
CA LYS A 93 -7.32 37.53 -35.17
C LYS A 93 -6.92 38.43 -33.98
N ARG A 94 -7.36 39.70 -33.95
CA ARG A 94 -7.06 40.67 -32.87
C ARG A 94 -8.01 40.49 -31.67
N ASN A 95 -7.51 40.76 -30.45
CA ASN A 95 -8.26 40.66 -29.17
C ASN A 95 -9.53 41.55 -29.08
N LYS A 96 -9.77 42.42 -30.07
CA LYS A 96 -10.95 43.30 -30.14
C LYS A 96 -12.16 42.64 -30.82
N CYS A 97 -12.02 41.43 -31.39
CA CYS A 97 -13.12 40.64 -31.96
C CYS A 97 -13.56 39.55 -30.98
N GLN A 98 -14.84 39.56 -30.58
CA GLN A 98 -15.41 38.65 -29.58
C GLN A 98 -15.61 37.21 -30.08
N MET A 99 -15.20 36.91 -31.31
CA MET A 99 -15.31 35.57 -31.92
C MET A 99 -14.16 34.62 -31.51
N LYS A 100 -13.12 35.11 -30.80
CA LYS A 100 -12.06 34.26 -30.24
C LYS A 100 -12.43 33.63 -28.89
N THR A 101 -13.51 34.09 -28.28
CA THR A 101 -14.02 33.51 -27.03
C THR A 101 -15.22 32.65 -27.38
N ASP A 102 -15.07 31.33 -27.30
CA ASP A 102 -16.13 30.34 -27.47
C ASP A 102 -17.23 30.54 -26.41
N LYS A 103 -18.09 31.53 -26.65
CA LYS A 103 -19.34 31.73 -25.94
C LYS A 103 -20.45 31.74 -26.99
N GLN A 104 -21.19 30.63 -27.07
CA GLN A 104 -22.46 30.56 -27.78
C GLN A 104 -23.33 31.76 -27.42
N VAL A 105 -23.82 32.48 -28.43
CA VAL A 105 -24.70 33.63 -28.27
C VAL A 105 -26.15 33.14 -28.34
N SER A 106 -26.93 33.43 -27.30
CA SER A 106 -28.34 33.04 -27.15
C SER A 106 -29.24 33.56 -28.29
N VAL A 107 -30.19 32.70 -28.72
CA VAL A 107 -31.23 32.90 -29.75
C VAL A 107 -32.15 34.10 -29.47
N LEU A 108 -32.13 34.66 -28.26
CA LEU A 108 -32.93 35.83 -27.87
C LEU A 108 -32.63 37.11 -28.66
N LYS A 109 -31.56 37.13 -29.49
CA LYS A 109 -31.23 38.29 -30.33
C LYS A 109 -32.00 38.37 -31.65
N TYR A 110 -32.77 37.34 -32.00
CA TYR A 110 -33.56 37.30 -33.25
C TYR A 110 -34.99 37.82 -33.11
N PHE A 111 -35.48 38.12 -31.90
CA PHE A 111 -36.90 38.39 -31.66
C PHE A 111 -37.21 39.74 -30.99
N SER A 112 -36.48 40.82 -31.29
CA SER A 112 -36.89 42.12 -30.75
C SER A 112 -36.57 43.31 -31.65
N GLU A 113 -37.28 43.43 -32.77
CA GLU A 113 -37.66 44.73 -33.30
C GLU A 113 -39.08 44.63 -33.88
N LEU A 114 -40.07 45.00 -33.07
CA LEU A 114 -41.36 45.55 -33.53
C LEU A 114 -42.10 46.12 -32.31
N SER A 115 -41.93 47.43 -32.09
CA SER A 115 -42.99 48.41 -31.80
C SER A 115 -42.40 49.60 -31.03
N ASN A 116 -42.30 50.72 -31.74
CA ASN A 116 -42.08 52.04 -31.18
C ASN A 116 -43.37 52.55 -30.50
N LYS A 117 -43.16 53.45 -29.52
CA LYS A 117 -44.10 54.37 -28.86
C LYS A 117 -45.04 53.74 -27.79
N ASP A 118 -44.65 53.91 -26.54
CA ASP A 118 -45.31 54.93 -25.70
C ASP A 118 -44.45 55.29 -24.49
N SER A 119 -44.29 56.60 -24.29
CA SER A 119 -43.63 57.21 -23.15
C SER A 119 -44.58 57.22 -21.97
N GLN A 120 -44.41 56.32 -20.99
CA GLN A 120 -44.78 56.57 -19.59
C GLN A 120 -43.80 55.85 -18.63
N ASN A 121 -43.14 56.64 -17.78
CA ASN A 121 -42.29 56.32 -16.62
C ASN A 121 -42.08 54.83 -16.25
N LYS A 122 -40.93 54.24 -16.59
CA LYS A 122 -40.41 53.03 -15.92
C LYS A 122 -39.23 53.39 -15.03
N ALA A 123 -39.42 53.26 -13.71
CA ALA A 123 -38.37 53.43 -12.71
C ALA A 123 -37.17 52.52 -13.03
N LYS A 124 -35.94 53.04 -12.95
CA LYS A 124 -34.70 52.26 -13.11
C LYS A 124 -34.65 51.15 -12.05
N THR A 125 -34.96 49.91 -12.43
CA THR A 125 -34.87 48.74 -11.54
C THR A 125 -33.39 48.37 -11.32
N LYS A 126 -32.94 48.32 -10.06
CA LYS A 126 -31.61 47.85 -9.64
C LYS A 126 -31.71 46.42 -9.07
N ALA A 127 -30.60 45.70 -8.97
CA ALA A 127 -30.57 44.37 -8.35
C ALA A 127 -30.86 44.46 -6.83
N CYS A 128 -31.61 43.51 -6.30
CA CYS A 128 -31.90 43.41 -4.88
C CYS A 128 -30.69 42.83 -4.14
N ILE A 129 -30.08 43.59 -3.22
CA ILE A 129 -28.91 43.14 -2.45
C ILE A 129 -29.28 42.21 -1.29
N GLY A 130 -30.57 42.06 -0.97
CA GLY A 130 -31.03 41.30 0.19
C GLY A 130 -30.78 42.03 1.52
N LEU A 131 -31.11 41.37 2.64
CA LEU A 131 -30.77 41.89 3.95
C LEU A 131 -29.29 41.62 4.24
N ILE A 132 -28.55 42.70 4.53
CA ILE A 132 -27.13 42.67 4.83
C ILE A 132 -26.91 43.44 6.13
N ASP A 133 -26.31 42.78 7.10
CA ASP A 133 -25.85 43.33 8.38
C ASP A 133 -24.78 42.37 8.95
N GLU A 134 -23.96 42.81 9.89
CA GLU A 134 -22.87 42.01 10.46
C GLU A 134 -23.40 40.74 11.13
N LYS A 135 -24.49 40.85 11.89
CA LYS A 135 -25.18 39.67 12.45
C LYS A 135 -25.69 38.72 11.38
N ILE A 136 -26.17 39.25 10.25
CA ILE A 136 -26.65 38.44 9.12
C ILE A 136 -25.48 37.74 8.43
N LYS A 137 -24.35 38.42 8.21
CA LYS A 137 -23.14 37.80 7.66
C LYS A 137 -22.67 36.65 8.54
N GLN A 138 -22.62 36.86 9.86
CA GLN A 138 -22.27 35.82 10.83
C GLN A 138 -23.26 34.65 10.79
N TYR A 139 -24.56 34.92 10.65
CA TYR A 139 -25.58 33.89 10.49
C TYR A 139 -25.37 33.08 9.21
N VAL A 140 -25.09 33.72 8.07
CA VAL A 140 -24.83 33.05 6.79
C VAL A 140 -23.56 32.19 6.85
N LEU A 141 -22.47 32.73 7.41
CA LEU A 141 -21.18 32.02 7.52
C LEU A 141 -21.24 30.82 8.46
N LYS A 142 -21.96 30.94 9.58
CA LYS A 142 -22.05 29.88 10.61
C LYS A 142 -23.19 28.89 10.36
N SER A 143 -24.01 29.11 9.34
CA SER A 143 -25.11 28.21 8.98
C SER A 143 -24.69 27.22 7.91
N THR A 144 -24.84 25.93 8.19
CA THR A 144 -24.64 24.86 7.20
C THR A 144 -25.82 24.76 6.21
N ALA A 145 -27.01 25.24 6.59
CA ALA A 145 -28.20 25.25 5.74
C ALA A 145 -28.14 26.36 4.69
N ASP A 146 -28.86 26.18 3.57
CA ASP A 146 -28.94 27.16 2.47
C ASP A 146 -30.22 28.02 2.52
N PHE A 147 -31.16 27.72 3.41
CA PHE A 147 -32.44 28.40 3.55
C PHE A 147 -32.99 28.28 4.97
N GLY A 148 -34.03 29.06 5.30
CA GLY A 148 -34.69 29.02 6.60
C GLY A 148 -36.16 29.45 6.59
N GLY A 149 -36.82 29.24 7.73
CA GLY A 149 -38.24 29.56 7.92
C GLY A 149 -39.22 28.55 7.33
N SER A 150 -38.75 27.36 6.96
CA SER A 150 -39.59 26.22 6.58
C SER A 150 -40.35 25.65 7.78
N LYS A 151 -41.40 24.86 7.51
CA LYS A 151 -42.01 23.97 8.51
C LYS A 151 -40.98 22.91 8.94
N ASN A 152 -41.14 22.42 10.18
CA ASN A 152 -40.27 21.40 10.75
C ASN A 152 -40.17 20.16 9.85
N ASP A 153 -38.94 19.64 9.71
CA ASP A 153 -38.60 18.53 8.83
C ASP A 153 -39.51 17.31 9.04
N PHE A 154 -39.80 16.95 10.30
CA PHE A 154 -40.65 15.79 10.61
C PHE A 154 -42.10 15.97 10.17
N VAL A 155 -42.62 17.19 10.11
CA VAL A 155 -44.01 17.46 9.69
C VAL A 155 -44.14 17.25 8.19
N ILE A 156 -43.15 17.70 7.42
CA ILE A 156 -43.12 17.52 5.96
C ILE A 156 -42.81 16.05 5.63
N ALA A 157 -41.86 15.43 6.31
CA ALA A 157 -41.52 14.02 6.10
C ALA A 157 -42.70 13.06 6.36
N LYS A 158 -43.49 13.29 7.42
CA LYS A 158 -44.72 12.51 7.69
C LYS A 158 -45.80 12.68 6.62
N LYS A 159 -45.84 13.81 5.92
CA LYS A 159 -46.77 14.04 4.81
C LYS A 159 -46.30 13.40 3.52
N LEU A 160 -45.00 13.46 3.23
CA LEU A 160 -44.41 12.90 2.01
C LEU A 160 -44.29 11.37 2.08
N PHE A 161 -43.98 10.82 3.25
CA PHE A 161 -43.72 9.40 3.46
C PHE A 161 -44.60 8.80 4.57
N PRO A 162 -45.94 8.81 4.42
CA PRO A 162 -46.87 8.37 5.46
C PRO A 162 -46.72 6.87 5.80
N THR A 163 -46.31 6.05 4.82
CA THR A 163 -46.04 4.61 5.01
C THR A 163 -44.82 4.36 5.90
N LYS A 164 -43.77 5.19 5.78
CA LYS A 164 -42.54 5.11 6.59
C LYS A 164 -42.66 5.80 7.94
N PHE A 165 -43.52 6.82 8.04
CA PHE A 165 -43.77 7.57 9.26
C PHE A 165 -45.27 7.74 9.56
N PRO A 166 -45.90 6.74 10.20
CA PRO A 166 -47.26 6.87 10.72
C PRO A 166 -47.41 8.07 11.67
N LYS A 167 -48.62 8.61 11.85
CA LYS A 167 -48.91 9.87 12.58
C LYS A 167 -48.19 9.97 13.95
N ASN A 168 -48.05 8.87 14.69
CA ASN A 168 -47.43 8.82 16.02
C ASN A 168 -45.98 8.31 16.06
N SER A 169 -45.34 8.08 14.91
CA SER A 169 -43.95 7.60 14.86
C SER A 169 -42.93 8.72 15.13
N LYS A 170 -41.79 8.35 15.72
CA LYS A 170 -40.59 9.21 15.80
C LYS A 170 -39.93 9.32 14.43
N PHE A 171 -39.66 10.54 13.99
CA PHE A 171 -38.95 10.82 12.75
C PHE A 171 -37.45 10.56 12.91
N SER A 172 -36.86 9.87 11.94
CA SER A 172 -35.41 9.65 11.84
C SER A 172 -34.97 9.71 10.40
N TYR A 173 -33.90 10.47 10.13
CA TYR A 173 -33.27 10.54 8.82
C TYR A 173 -32.69 9.19 8.35
N SER A 174 -32.37 8.26 9.26
CA SER A 174 -31.85 6.93 8.90
C SER A 174 -32.84 6.03 8.17
N LYS A 175 -34.14 6.36 8.21
CA LYS A 175 -35.20 5.58 7.53
C LYS A 175 -35.46 6.04 6.08
N LEU A 176 -34.76 7.09 5.64
CA LEU A 176 -34.89 7.66 4.30
C LEU A 176 -33.71 7.22 3.43
N THR A 177 -34.01 6.88 2.17
CA THR A 177 -33.00 6.68 1.12
C THR A 177 -32.41 8.03 0.68
N PRO A 178 -31.29 8.04 -0.07
CA PRO A 178 -30.70 9.27 -0.60
C PRO A 178 -31.68 10.10 -1.45
N ASP A 179 -32.46 9.46 -2.32
CA ASP A 179 -33.43 10.13 -3.20
C ASP A 179 -34.60 10.73 -2.41
N GLU A 180 -35.11 10.02 -1.41
CA GLU A 180 -36.16 10.54 -0.52
C GLU A 180 -35.65 11.69 0.36
N CYS A 181 -34.38 11.65 0.79
CA CYS A 181 -33.73 12.78 1.45
C CYS A 181 -33.66 14.01 0.53
N GLN A 182 -33.36 13.81 -0.75
CA GLN A 182 -33.35 14.89 -1.74
C GLN A 182 -34.75 15.45 -1.98
N GLN A 183 -35.77 14.60 -2.11
CA GLN A 183 -37.16 15.00 -2.26
C GLN A 183 -37.67 15.79 -1.05
N LEU A 184 -37.32 15.36 0.17
CA LEU A 184 -37.62 16.09 1.40
C LEU A 184 -36.98 17.47 1.40
N LYS A 185 -35.70 17.59 1.00
CA LYS A 185 -34.98 18.87 0.94
C LYS A 185 -35.57 19.83 -0.07
N ILE A 186 -35.94 19.36 -1.26
CA ILE A 186 -36.63 20.18 -2.27
C ILE A 186 -37.93 20.73 -1.69
N THR A 187 -38.71 19.87 -1.03
CA THR A 187 -39.99 20.28 -0.41
C THR A 187 -39.80 21.27 0.74
N LEU A 188 -38.76 21.10 1.56
CA LEU A 188 -38.38 22.04 2.62
C LEU A 188 -37.96 23.39 2.04
N ARG A 189 -37.18 23.39 0.95
CA ARG A 189 -36.76 24.60 0.26
C ARG A 189 -37.95 25.36 -0.34
N MET A 190 -38.93 24.65 -0.91
CA MET A 190 -40.17 25.26 -1.43
C MET A 190 -41.03 25.89 -0.32
N ASN A 191 -40.97 25.36 0.90
CA ASN A 191 -41.68 25.92 2.05
C ASN A 191 -40.86 26.96 2.82
N ALA A 192 -39.64 27.26 2.40
CA ALA A 192 -38.77 28.22 3.07
C ALA A 192 -39.29 29.66 2.90
N LYS A 193 -38.99 30.51 3.89
CA LYS A 193 -39.35 31.94 3.86
C LYS A 193 -38.18 32.81 3.40
N TRP A 194 -36.96 32.36 3.66
CA TRP A 194 -35.74 33.04 3.23
C TRP A 194 -34.67 32.07 2.77
N ILE A 195 -33.78 32.58 1.92
CA ILE A 195 -32.61 31.91 1.34
C ILE A 195 -31.37 32.59 1.90
N LEU A 196 -30.37 31.80 2.24
CA LEU A 196 -29.05 32.26 2.67
C LEU A 196 -28.15 32.32 1.44
N ASP A 197 -27.89 33.52 0.96
CA ASP A 197 -26.98 33.74 -0.16
C ASP A 197 -25.55 33.81 0.38
N LYS A 198 -24.81 32.71 0.22
CA LYS A 198 -23.42 32.57 0.68
C LYS A 198 -22.43 33.38 -0.16
N GLU A 199 -22.79 33.75 -1.39
CA GLU A 199 -21.92 34.56 -2.26
C GLU A 199 -21.97 36.03 -1.86
N THR A 200 -23.16 36.56 -1.62
CA THR A 200 -23.36 37.96 -1.23
C THR A 200 -23.43 38.18 0.29
N LEU A 201 -23.29 37.10 1.07
CA LEU A 201 -23.46 37.08 2.54
C LEU A 201 -24.75 37.78 3.00
N SER A 202 -25.83 37.54 2.25
CA SER A 202 -27.12 38.21 2.43
C SER A 202 -28.25 37.21 2.69
N VAL A 203 -29.32 37.68 3.33
CA VAL A 203 -30.56 36.92 3.47
C VAL A 203 -31.60 37.49 2.51
N ARG A 204 -32.13 36.65 1.62
CA ARG A 204 -33.16 37.05 0.64
C ARG A 204 -34.46 36.33 0.92
N SER A 205 -35.59 36.98 0.63
CA SER A 205 -36.89 36.30 0.66
C SER A 205 -36.97 35.28 -0.49
N THR A 206 -37.62 34.15 -0.26
CA THR A 206 -37.95 33.19 -1.34
C THR A 206 -38.86 33.80 -2.40
N LYS A 207 -39.57 34.88 -2.07
CA LYS A 207 -40.40 35.67 -3.00
C LYS A 207 -39.65 36.88 -3.58
N CYS A 208 -38.33 36.91 -3.51
CA CYS A 208 -37.53 37.99 -4.09
C CYS A 208 -37.46 37.83 -5.61
N GLU A 209 -37.92 38.83 -6.36
CA GLU A 209 -37.86 38.86 -7.83
C GLU A 209 -36.47 39.29 -8.37
N SER A 210 -35.46 39.36 -7.50
CA SER A 210 -34.08 39.77 -7.79
C SER A 210 -33.87 41.21 -8.25
N LEU A 211 -34.92 41.91 -8.68
CA LEU A 211 -34.89 43.32 -9.08
C LEU A 211 -35.78 44.17 -8.16
N THR A 212 -35.41 45.44 -7.96
CA THR A 212 -36.15 46.39 -7.13
C THR A 212 -35.96 47.83 -7.61
N ALA A 213 -37.02 48.63 -7.56
CA ALA A 213 -36.95 50.08 -7.79
C ALA A 213 -36.62 50.87 -6.51
N ASN A 214 -36.51 50.19 -5.35
CA ASN A 214 -36.29 50.84 -4.06
C ASN A 214 -34.87 51.42 -3.97
N ILE A 215 -34.77 52.66 -3.46
CA ILE A 215 -33.50 53.37 -3.20
C ILE A 215 -32.49 52.54 -2.39
N PRO A 216 -32.86 51.88 -1.26
CA PRO A 216 -31.92 51.02 -0.51
C PRO A 216 -31.53 49.72 -1.23
N GLN A 217 -31.99 49.48 -2.46
CA GLN A 217 -31.75 48.25 -3.22
C GLN A 217 -32.23 46.98 -2.52
N ILE A 218 -33.22 47.10 -1.62
CA ILE A 218 -33.87 45.96 -0.97
C ILE A 218 -35.32 45.93 -1.43
N CYS A 219 -35.77 44.81 -2.02
CA CYS A 219 -37.17 44.67 -2.44
C CYS A 219 -38.11 44.58 -1.23
N ASN A 220 -39.39 44.89 -1.44
CA ASN A 220 -40.39 44.90 -0.37
C ASN A 220 -40.50 43.53 0.34
N ASN A 221 -40.34 42.42 -0.39
CA ASN A 221 -40.37 41.08 0.19
C ASN A 221 -39.16 40.79 1.08
N CYS A 222 -37.96 41.24 0.72
CA CYS A 222 -36.77 41.14 1.57
C CYS A 222 -36.87 42.09 2.77
N ASN A 223 -37.41 43.30 2.59
CA ASN A 223 -37.54 44.24 3.70
C ASN A 223 -38.53 43.75 4.77
N LYS A 224 -39.61 43.05 4.37
CA LYS A 224 -40.54 42.37 5.28
C LYS A 224 -39.89 41.30 6.16
N LEU A 225 -38.70 40.77 5.79
CA LEU A 225 -38.00 39.81 6.64
C LEU A 225 -37.39 40.46 7.90
N LYS A 226 -37.16 41.79 7.92
CA LYS A 226 -36.64 42.48 9.10
C LYS A 226 -37.55 42.33 10.33
N THR A 227 -38.86 42.27 10.11
CA THR A 227 -39.87 42.11 11.17
C THR A 227 -40.26 40.65 11.41
N ASN A 228 -39.64 39.70 10.71
CA ASN A 228 -39.95 38.28 10.86
C ASN A 228 -39.29 37.71 12.13
N LYS A 229 -40.11 37.45 13.16
CA LYS A 229 -39.68 36.85 14.43
C LYS A 229 -38.86 35.57 14.27
N GLN A 230 -39.16 34.73 13.26
CA GLN A 230 -38.42 33.49 13.04
C GLN A 230 -36.99 33.74 12.51
N LEU A 231 -36.80 34.77 11.70
CA LEU A 231 -35.48 35.14 11.20
C LEU A 231 -34.65 35.79 12.31
N LEU A 232 -35.24 36.69 13.08
CA LEU A 232 -34.58 37.32 14.23
C LEU A 232 -34.11 36.27 15.24
N ASN A 233 -35.00 35.36 15.64
CA ASN A 233 -34.63 34.25 16.51
C ASN A 233 -33.50 33.39 15.91
N ALA A 234 -33.52 33.14 14.60
CA ALA A 234 -32.47 32.36 13.93
C ALA A 234 -31.11 33.07 13.92
N ILE A 235 -31.09 34.39 13.84
CA ILE A 235 -29.86 35.20 13.87
C ILE A 235 -29.27 35.20 15.27
N ASP A 236 -30.10 35.31 16.32
CA ASP A 236 -29.64 35.40 17.71
C ASP A 236 -29.34 34.03 18.37
N VAL A 237 -29.51 32.90 17.68
CA VAL A 237 -29.13 31.57 18.22
C VAL A 237 -27.61 31.41 18.31
N ASN A 238 -27.12 31.07 19.50
CA ASN A 238 -25.74 30.64 19.72
C ASN A 238 -25.40 29.40 18.88
N ARG A 239 -24.44 29.54 17.96
CA ARG A 239 -24.01 28.47 17.04
C ARG A 239 -22.98 27.55 17.70
N ALA A 240 -22.87 26.34 17.17
CA ALA A 240 -22.00 25.31 17.72
C ALA A 240 -20.53 25.75 17.74
N THR A 241 -19.88 25.54 18.88
CA THR A 241 -18.43 25.62 19.09
C THR A 241 -17.75 24.33 18.61
N PRO A 242 -16.41 24.30 18.45
CA PRO A 242 -15.69 23.07 18.07
C PRO A 242 -16.04 21.85 18.95
N GLU A 243 -16.29 22.05 20.24
CA GLU A 243 -16.66 21.00 21.20
C GLU A 243 -18.11 20.50 21.04
N THR A 244 -19.01 21.37 20.59
CA THR A 244 -20.45 21.07 20.42
C THR A 244 -20.82 20.74 18.97
N ALA A 245 -19.88 20.88 18.02
CA ALA A 245 -20.05 20.54 16.61
C ALA A 245 -20.48 19.07 16.39
N LYS A 246 -20.14 18.16 17.31
CA LYS A 246 -20.56 16.75 17.30
C LYS A 246 -22.08 16.54 17.35
N TYR A 247 -22.83 17.53 17.85
CA TYR A 247 -24.29 17.49 17.94
C TYR A 247 -24.99 18.06 16.70
N ILE A 248 -24.25 18.58 15.71
CA ILE A 248 -24.81 19.00 14.44
C ILE A 248 -25.25 17.74 13.66
N PRO A 249 -26.53 17.64 13.22
CA PRO A 249 -26.99 16.46 12.53
C PRO A 249 -26.17 16.18 11.24
N LYS A 250 -25.61 14.97 11.15
CA LYS A 250 -24.65 14.58 10.09
C LYS A 250 -25.17 14.82 8.66
N HIS A 251 -26.48 14.79 8.40
CA HIS A 251 -27.03 15.00 7.06
C HIS A 251 -26.88 16.44 6.53
N TRP A 252 -26.70 17.42 7.43
CA TRP A 252 -26.32 18.79 7.08
C TRP A 252 -24.81 18.92 6.81
N LEU A 253 -23.97 18.06 7.42
CA LEU A 253 -22.52 17.99 7.20
C LEU A 253 -22.13 17.13 5.98
N LEU A 254 -22.81 16.01 5.74
CA LEU A 254 -22.57 15.09 4.61
C LEU A 254 -22.92 15.73 3.25
N ASN A 255 -23.70 16.82 3.28
CA ASN A 255 -23.99 17.65 2.12
C ASN A 255 -23.23 18.98 2.15
N ASN A 256 -22.17 19.09 2.96
CA ASN A 256 -21.31 20.26 2.97
C ASN A 256 -20.74 20.46 1.57
N THR A 257 -20.90 21.68 1.05
CA THR A 257 -20.39 22.12 -0.25
C THR A 257 -18.93 21.72 -0.42
N LEU A 258 -18.13 21.74 0.65
CA LEU A 258 -16.72 21.36 0.64
C LEU A 258 -16.49 19.88 0.27
N VAL A 259 -17.34 18.95 0.74
CA VAL A 259 -17.23 17.52 0.40
C VAL A 259 -17.63 17.26 -1.07
N LYS A 260 -18.63 18.00 -1.59
CA LYS A 260 -19.01 17.94 -3.01
C LYS A 260 -18.00 18.64 -3.93
N LEU A 261 -17.38 19.72 -3.46
CA LEU A 261 -16.34 20.47 -4.18
C LEU A 261 -15.04 19.67 -4.26
N LEU A 262 -14.64 18.97 -3.19
CA LEU A 262 -13.48 18.06 -3.21
C LEU A 262 -13.66 16.84 -4.12
N GLN A 263 -14.90 16.53 -4.51
CA GLN A 263 -15.23 15.51 -5.51
C GLN A 263 -15.27 16.06 -6.94
N ASN A 264 -15.17 17.38 -7.13
CA ASN A 264 -15.23 18.01 -8.46
C ASN A 264 -13.81 18.06 -9.07
N PRO A 265 -13.58 17.45 -10.26
CA PRO A 265 -12.27 17.41 -10.90
C PRO A 265 -11.66 18.80 -11.11
N GLY A 266 -12.46 19.79 -11.52
CA GLY A 266 -11.97 21.15 -11.75
C GLY A 266 -11.57 21.89 -10.47
N PHE A 267 -12.11 21.49 -9.31
CA PHE A 267 -11.69 22.03 -8.02
C PHE A 267 -10.42 21.34 -7.50
N GLN A 268 -10.23 20.05 -7.83
CA GLN A 268 -8.97 19.35 -7.62
C GLN A 268 -7.85 19.96 -8.47
N ASP A 269 -8.15 20.42 -9.69
CA ASP A 269 -7.19 21.15 -10.54
C ASP A 269 -6.83 22.54 -9.96
N LEU A 270 -7.80 23.23 -9.35
CA LEU A 270 -7.58 24.56 -8.77
C LEU A 270 -6.86 24.48 -7.41
N PHE A 271 -7.18 23.50 -6.56
CA PHE A 271 -6.39 23.17 -5.37
C PHE A 271 -5.01 22.62 -5.74
N GLY A 272 -4.96 21.83 -6.81
CA GLY A 272 -3.74 21.33 -7.44
C GLY A 272 -2.92 22.44 -8.11
N SER A 273 -3.45 23.61 -8.40
CA SER A 273 -2.62 24.71 -8.94
C SER A 273 -1.70 25.35 -7.90
N VAL A 274 -1.84 24.97 -6.62
CA VAL A 274 -0.90 25.25 -5.52
C VAL A 274 0.17 24.12 -5.41
N LYS A 275 0.30 23.29 -6.45
CA LYS A 275 1.17 22.09 -6.55
C LYS A 275 2.63 22.41 -6.22
N ASN A 276 3.07 21.91 -5.06
CA ASN A 276 4.42 21.38 -4.92
C ASN A 276 4.34 19.87 -5.23
N LYS A 277 5.37 19.28 -5.88
CA LYS A 277 5.40 17.82 -6.15
C LYS A 277 5.18 16.97 -4.88
N GLU A 278 5.54 17.51 -3.71
CA GLU A 278 5.31 16.86 -2.41
C GLU A 278 3.83 16.82 -1.98
N SER A 279 3.01 17.81 -2.35
CA SER A 279 1.58 17.81 -2.01
C SER A 279 0.79 16.77 -2.81
N ASP A 280 1.23 16.45 -4.03
CA ASP A 280 0.59 15.43 -4.88
C ASP A 280 0.69 14.03 -4.26
N MET A 281 1.82 13.69 -3.62
CA MET A 281 1.98 12.40 -2.93
C MET A 281 0.97 12.22 -1.79
N TRP A 282 0.79 13.25 -0.95
CA TRP A 282 -0.12 13.17 0.20
C TRP A 282 -1.58 13.09 -0.23
N ILE A 283 -1.95 13.77 -1.33
CA ILE A 283 -3.29 13.68 -1.92
C ILE A 283 -3.54 12.25 -2.40
N GLN A 284 -2.61 11.66 -3.16
CA GLN A 284 -2.72 10.26 -3.62
C GLN A 284 -2.78 9.27 -2.46
N LEU A 285 -1.95 9.46 -1.42
CA LEU A 285 -1.97 8.62 -0.22
C LEU A 285 -3.32 8.67 0.48
N ALA A 286 -3.92 9.86 0.60
CA ALA A 286 -5.23 10.05 1.21
C ALA A 286 -6.36 9.43 0.36
N GLU A 287 -6.30 9.56 -0.96
CA GLU A 287 -7.25 8.92 -1.88
C GLU A 287 -7.17 7.39 -1.81
N TYR A 288 -5.96 6.83 -1.79
CA TYR A 288 -5.73 5.39 -1.67
C TYR A 288 -6.16 4.85 -0.29
N GLY A 289 -5.89 5.61 0.78
CA GLY A 289 -6.41 5.30 2.11
C GLY A 289 -7.93 5.30 2.16
N ARG A 290 -8.59 6.33 1.61
CA ARG A 290 -10.06 6.47 1.62
C ARG A 290 -10.75 5.43 0.74
N SER A 291 -10.14 5.05 -0.38
CA SER A 291 -10.63 3.98 -1.25
C SER A 291 -10.35 2.57 -0.70
N GLY A 292 -9.66 2.46 0.45
CA GLY A 292 -9.38 1.19 1.11
C GLY A 292 -8.31 0.34 0.41
N LYS A 293 -7.51 0.91 -0.48
CA LYS A 293 -6.48 0.17 -1.23
C LYS A 293 -5.41 -0.46 -0.33
N PHE A 294 -5.16 0.12 0.84
CA PHE A 294 -4.20 -0.39 1.82
C PHE A 294 -4.79 -1.38 2.83
N ASN A 295 -6.08 -1.73 2.74
CA ASN A 295 -6.74 -2.57 3.76
C ASN A 295 -6.13 -3.98 3.87
N ASN A 296 -5.53 -4.48 2.79
CA ASN A 296 -4.83 -5.76 2.80
C ASN A 296 -3.42 -5.65 3.42
N ASP A 297 -2.82 -4.45 3.42
CA ASP A 297 -1.47 -4.19 3.91
C ASP A 297 -1.47 -3.75 5.38
N LYS A 298 -1.85 -4.67 6.27
CA LYS A 298 -1.95 -4.41 7.73
C LYS A 298 -0.65 -3.85 8.33
N THR A 299 0.51 -4.33 7.87
CA THR A 299 1.82 -3.85 8.36
C THR A 299 2.02 -2.39 8.01
N PHE A 300 1.74 -1.98 6.77
CA PHE A 300 1.85 -0.59 6.34
C PHE A 300 0.86 0.31 7.08
N CYS A 301 -0.42 -0.10 7.17
CA CYS A 301 -1.44 0.64 7.89
C CYS A 301 -1.04 0.89 9.36
N ASN A 302 -0.58 -0.15 10.05
CA ASN A 302 -0.13 -0.02 11.44
C ASN A 302 1.13 0.84 11.57
N LEU A 303 2.06 0.75 10.60
CA LEU A 303 3.27 1.57 10.57
C LEU A 303 2.93 3.05 10.40
N ALA A 304 2.02 3.37 9.47
CA ALA A 304 1.55 4.73 9.22
C ALA A 304 0.81 5.29 10.45
N GLN A 305 -0.06 4.48 11.07
CA GLN A 305 -0.75 4.85 12.30
C GLN A 305 0.23 5.14 13.45
N LEU A 306 1.29 4.33 13.61
CA LEU A 306 2.34 4.56 14.60
C LEU A 306 3.08 5.88 14.32
N ILE A 307 3.43 6.17 13.05
CA ILE A 307 4.11 7.41 12.68
C ILE A 307 3.22 8.63 13.00
N LEU A 308 1.92 8.57 12.69
CA LEU A 308 0.96 9.63 13.03
C LEU A 308 0.87 9.83 14.55
N GLN A 309 0.79 8.74 15.34
CA GLN A 309 0.79 8.83 16.80
C GLN A 309 2.05 9.47 17.36
N ILE A 310 3.22 9.16 16.79
CA ILE A 310 4.49 9.78 17.21
C ILE A 310 4.48 11.28 16.90
N LYS A 311 3.97 11.68 15.72
CA LYS A 311 3.85 13.10 15.36
C LYS A 311 2.88 13.86 16.26
N ASP A 312 1.71 13.28 16.57
CA ASP A 312 0.77 13.86 17.53
C ASP A 312 1.39 14.07 18.93
N ILE A 313 2.24 13.14 19.38
CA ILE A 313 2.94 13.25 20.67
C ILE A 313 4.00 14.35 20.63
N GLU A 314 4.75 14.44 19.53
CA GLU A 314 5.74 15.50 19.28
C GLU A 314 5.09 16.89 19.30
N GLU A 315 3.97 17.07 18.59
CA GLU A 315 3.23 18.34 18.55
C GLU A 315 2.69 18.75 19.92
N ARG A 316 2.28 17.78 20.74
CA ARG A 316 1.82 18.02 22.12
C ARG A 316 2.97 18.25 23.10
N GLY A 317 4.23 18.17 22.67
CA GLY A 317 5.41 18.29 23.52
C GLY A 317 5.52 17.19 24.59
N LYS A 318 4.83 16.05 24.39
CA LYS A 318 4.80 14.96 25.37
C LYS A 318 5.94 13.97 25.14
N SER A 319 6.29 13.26 26.20
CA SER A 319 7.27 12.17 26.09
C SER A 319 6.74 11.04 25.21
N LYS A 320 7.60 10.48 24.36
CA LYS A 320 7.33 9.28 23.54
C LYS A 320 7.34 7.98 24.35
N ARG A 321 7.51 8.05 25.68
CA ARG A 321 7.50 6.89 26.57
C ARG A 321 6.09 6.29 26.65
N GLY A 322 5.99 4.97 26.61
CA GLY A 322 4.71 4.25 26.73
C GLY A 322 3.93 4.06 25.41
N LEU A 323 4.56 4.31 24.26
CA LEU A 323 4.00 3.93 22.95
C LEU A 323 3.66 2.44 22.92
N ARG A 324 2.41 2.13 22.55
CA ARG A 324 1.94 0.75 22.36
C ARG A 324 2.09 0.39 20.90
N TYR A 325 2.55 -0.83 20.65
CA TYR A 325 2.73 -1.37 19.31
C TYR A 325 1.73 -2.50 19.10
N SER A 326 1.22 -2.63 17.87
CA SER A 326 0.38 -3.76 17.51
C SER A 326 1.23 -5.01 17.31
N GLU A 327 0.59 -6.18 17.37
CA GLU A 327 1.24 -7.48 17.16
C GLU A 327 1.92 -7.59 15.78
N HIS A 328 1.28 -7.06 14.73
CA HIS A 328 1.88 -7.01 13.39
C HIS A 328 3.19 -6.19 13.36
N LEU A 329 3.27 -5.11 14.14
CA LEU A 329 4.49 -4.32 14.25
C LEU A 329 5.55 -5.04 15.07
N HIS A 330 5.16 -5.78 16.12
CA HIS A 330 6.08 -6.64 16.86
C HIS A 330 6.75 -7.66 15.93
N HIS A 331 5.96 -8.38 15.13
CA HIS A 331 6.47 -9.36 14.18
C HIS A 331 7.37 -8.71 13.12
N PHE A 332 6.94 -7.59 12.53
CA PHE A 332 7.74 -6.86 11.54
C PHE A 332 9.08 -6.37 12.09
N PHE A 333 9.08 -5.74 13.27
CA PHE A 333 10.33 -5.29 13.90
C PHE A 333 11.20 -6.46 14.35
N SER A 334 10.60 -7.57 14.79
CA SER A 334 11.34 -8.80 15.09
C SER A 334 12.09 -9.26 13.84
N LEU A 335 11.42 -9.46 12.70
CA LEU A 335 12.07 -9.89 11.46
C LEU A 335 13.17 -8.92 11.00
N LEU A 336 12.89 -7.62 11.02
CA LEU A 336 13.88 -6.62 10.60
C LEU A 336 15.11 -6.58 11.53
N SER A 337 14.95 -6.96 12.81
CA SER A 337 16.03 -6.97 13.80
C SER A 337 16.97 -8.17 13.73
N ASP A 338 16.77 -9.10 12.78
CA ASP A 338 17.72 -10.18 12.51
C ASP A 338 19.11 -9.63 12.13
N SER A 339 19.14 -8.50 11.41
CA SER A 339 20.33 -7.67 11.28
C SER A 339 20.25 -6.49 12.24
N SER A 340 20.96 -6.59 13.36
CA SER A 340 20.98 -5.53 14.37
C SER A 340 21.47 -4.19 13.81
N LYS A 341 22.39 -4.21 12.83
CA LYS A 341 22.89 -3.02 12.15
C LYS A 341 21.82 -2.36 11.29
N GLU A 342 21.13 -3.13 10.44
CA GLU A 342 20.05 -2.61 9.58
C GLU A 342 18.89 -2.09 10.42
N TYR A 343 18.51 -2.80 11.48
CA TYR A 343 17.48 -2.33 12.39
C TYR A 343 17.88 -1.04 13.11
N GLN A 344 19.15 -0.88 13.48
CA GLN A 344 19.61 0.36 14.10
C GLN A 344 19.54 1.55 13.13
N ILE A 345 19.88 1.34 11.85
CA ILE A 345 19.70 2.36 10.80
C ILE A 345 18.21 2.72 10.67
N PHE A 346 17.35 1.71 10.60
CA PHE A 346 15.91 1.89 10.51
C PHE A 346 15.33 2.60 11.75
N LYS A 347 15.80 2.28 12.94
CA LYS A 347 15.43 2.92 14.23
C LYS A 347 15.92 4.37 14.32
N ASN A 348 17.02 4.71 13.67
CA ASN A 348 17.51 6.09 13.62
C ASN A 348 16.68 6.93 12.63
N LEU A 349 16.27 6.33 11.49
CA LEU A 349 15.44 6.99 10.48
C LEU A 349 13.98 7.13 10.93
N PHE A 350 13.48 6.17 11.71
CA PHE A 350 12.12 6.15 12.21
C PHE A 350 12.15 5.93 13.73
N VAL A 351 11.49 6.76 14.54
CA VAL A 351 11.44 6.55 16.00
C VAL A 351 10.66 5.26 16.29
N ARG A 352 11.34 4.21 16.78
CA ARG A 352 10.84 2.82 16.78
C ARG A 352 11.09 2.10 18.10
N MET A 353 10.59 0.87 18.16
CA MET A 353 10.76 -0.06 19.28
C MET A 353 12.24 -0.27 19.60
N ASP A 354 12.56 -0.33 20.89
CA ASP A 354 13.92 -0.61 21.34
C ASP A 354 14.30 -2.09 21.13
N LEU A 355 15.58 -2.36 20.85
CA LEU A 355 16.10 -3.71 20.70
C LEU A 355 15.87 -4.55 21.96
N ARG A 356 15.92 -3.95 23.15
CA ARG A 356 15.60 -4.64 24.41
C ARG A 356 14.14 -5.10 24.44
N SER A 357 13.22 -4.27 23.99
CA SER A 357 11.79 -4.62 23.91
C SER A 357 11.55 -5.74 22.90
N ILE A 358 12.22 -5.70 21.74
CA ILE A 358 12.14 -6.78 20.75
C ILE A 358 12.66 -8.10 21.33
N ARG A 359 13.83 -8.07 21.98
CA ARG A 359 14.40 -9.25 22.66
C ARG A 359 13.43 -9.81 23.70
N TYR A 360 12.84 -8.94 24.51
CA TYR A 360 11.84 -9.34 25.50
C TYR A 360 10.62 -10.03 24.87
N LEU A 361 10.13 -9.52 23.73
CA LEU A 361 9.04 -10.14 22.99
C LEU A 361 9.44 -11.50 22.42
N ARG A 362 10.65 -11.64 21.85
CA ARG A 362 11.19 -12.93 21.38
C ARG A 362 11.32 -13.94 22.53
N THR A 363 11.70 -13.50 23.73
CA THR A 363 11.76 -14.38 24.90
C THR A 363 10.37 -14.83 25.36
N LYS A 364 9.32 -14.09 25.06
CA LYS A 364 7.92 -14.46 25.38
C LYS A 364 7.26 -15.33 24.31
N ASP A 365 7.90 -15.51 23.17
CA ASP A 365 7.38 -16.35 22.10
C ASP A 365 7.26 -17.80 22.60
N GLU A 366 6.06 -18.36 22.47
CA GLU A 366 5.75 -19.74 22.87
C GLU A 366 6.40 -20.77 21.94
N ASP A 367 6.82 -20.36 20.74
CA ASP A 367 7.45 -21.24 19.75
C ASP A 367 8.98 -21.23 19.81
N LYS A 368 9.58 -20.54 20.79
CA LYS A 368 11.03 -20.61 21.02
C LYS A 368 11.45 -21.98 21.56
N LEU A 369 12.69 -22.41 21.26
CA LEU A 369 13.25 -23.64 21.84
C LEU A 369 13.66 -23.31 23.29
N THR A 370 12.89 -23.78 24.26
CA THR A 370 13.18 -23.57 25.69
C THR A 370 14.12 -24.63 26.24
N ASN A 371 13.80 -25.90 25.99
CA ASN A 371 14.61 -27.02 26.44
C ASN A 371 15.32 -27.65 25.23
N PRO A 372 16.66 -27.62 25.15
CA PRO A 372 17.37 -28.22 24.03
C PRO A 372 17.41 -29.75 24.06
N ASN A 373 17.00 -30.42 25.15
CA ASN A 373 16.92 -31.88 25.20
C ASN A 373 15.84 -32.44 24.27
N LEU A 374 15.91 -33.74 23.98
CA LEU A 374 14.85 -34.42 23.27
C LEU A 374 13.66 -34.62 24.22
N VAL A 375 12.69 -33.72 24.16
CA VAL A 375 11.47 -33.74 24.96
C VAL A 375 10.23 -33.61 24.08
N TYR A 376 9.09 -34.12 24.56
CA TYR A 376 7.85 -34.17 23.79
C TYR A 376 7.38 -32.77 23.38
N GLU A 377 7.58 -31.76 24.22
CA GLU A 377 7.19 -30.36 23.96
C GLU A 377 7.83 -29.82 22.67
N ASN A 378 9.07 -30.22 22.36
CA ASN A 378 9.75 -29.78 21.14
C ASN A 378 9.12 -30.39 19.88
N VAL A 379 8.68 -31.65 19.97
CA VAL A 379 7.96 -32.34 18.90
C VAL A 379 6.54 -31.79 18.75
N ALA A 380 5.85 -31.56 19.87
CA ALA A 380 4.52 -30.96 19.90
C ALA A 380 4.52 -29.54 19.30
N ARG A 381 5.57 -28.75 19.57
CA ARG A 381 5.77 -27.44 18.95
C ARG A 381 5.86 -27.55 17.42
N PHE A 382 6.61 -28.53 16.91
CA PHE A 382 6.65 -28.78 15.47
C PHE A 382 5.28 -29.19 14.91
N ALA A 383 4.51 -30.01 15.66
CA ALA A 383 3.14 -30.35 15.29
C ALA A 383 2.20 -29.13 15.27
N ARG A 384 2.33 -28.18 16.21
CA ARG A 384 1.58 -26.91 16.16
C ARG A 384 1.91 -26.12 14.89
N ALA A 385 3.20 -26.01 14.53
CA ALA A 385 3.63 -25.34 13.31
C ALA A 385 3.05 -26.02 12.05
N MET A 386 3.01 -27.35 12.02
CA MET A 386 2.36 -28.10 10.93
C MET A 386 0.86 -27.81 10.82
N ASN A 387 0.15 -27.81 11.95
CA ASN A 387 -1.29 -27.51 11.99
C ASN A 387 -1.57 -26.09 11.50
N ALA A 388 -0.75 -25.10 11.87
CA ALA A 388 -0.85 -23.73 11.39
C ALA A 388 -0.65 -23.62 9.86
N LEU A 389 0.14 -24.53 9.28
CA LEU A 389 0.36 -24.63 7.83
C LEU A 389 -0.67 -25.54 7.13
N ASN A 390 -1.63 -26.12 7.85
CA ASN A 390 -2.56 -27.14 7.36
C ASN A 390 -1.86 -28.32 6.65
N TRP A 391 -0.68 -28.70 7.14
CA TRP A 391 0.10 -29.80 6.56
C TRP A 391 -0.23 -31.13 7.25
N ASN A 392 -0.76 -32.09 6.49
CA ASN A 392 -1.07 -33.46 6.95
C ASN A 392 -0.22 -34.53 6.26
N GLY A 393 0.84 -34.11 5.55
CA GLY A 393 1.70 -34.97 4.76
C GLY A 393 2.89 -35.54 5.53
N PRO A 394 3.88 -36.11 4.82
CA PRO A 394 5.07 -36.70 5.44
C PRO A 394 5.96 -35.68 6.13
N VAL A 395 6.76 -36.18 7.07
CA VAL A 395 7.80 -35.46 7.81
C VAL A 395 9.09 -36.28 7.74
N VAL A 396 10.22 -35.59 7.66
CA VAL A 396 11.55 -36.22 7.66
C VAL A 396 12.36 -35.73 8.84
N ALA A 397 13.13 -36.62 9.45
CA ALA A 397 14.13 -36.27 10.46
C ALA A 397 15.52 -36.23 9.83
N ILE A 398 16.34 -35.28 10.29
CA ILE A 398 17.72 -35.10 9.86
C ILE A 398 18.57 -34.99 11.13
N THR A 399 19.63 -35.76 11.21
CA THR A 399 20.55 -35.79 12.34
C THR A 399 21.97 -35.51 11.89
N ASP A 400 22.69 -34.68 12.63
CA ASP A 400 24.11 -34.40 12.40
C ASP A 400 24.77 -33.84 13.66
N CYS A 401 26.09 -34.00 13.77
CA CYS A 401 26.92 -33.48 14.85
C CYS A 401 27.77 -32.30 14.39
N THR A 402 27.52 -31.12 14.94
CA THR A 402 28.31 -29.92 14.64
C THR A 402 29.38 -29.68 15.71
N LYS A 403 30.63 -29.44 15.28
CA LYS A 403 31.73 -29.04 16.19
C LYS A 403 31.44 -27.68 16.83
N VAL A 404 31.63 -27.59 18.13
CA VAL A 404 31.50 -26.34 18.90
C VAL A 404 32.79 -26.05 19.66
N ARG A 405 33.00 -24.79 20.03
CA ARG A 405 34.14 -24.43 20.88
C ARG A 405 33.93 -25.02 22.27
N SER A 406 34.85 -25.89 22.71
CA SER A 406 34.88 -26.46 24.05
C SER A 406 35.07 -25.37 25.10
N LYS A 407 33.96 -24.93 25.69
CA LYS A 407 33.94 -23.88 26.72
C LYS A 407 32.65 -23.99 27.53
N LEU A 408 32.77 -24.09 28.84
CA LEU A 408 31.63 -24.03 29.76
C LEU A 408 31.09 -22.61 29.87
N THR A 409 29.78 -22.46 30.00
CA THR A 409 29.11 -21.16 30.16
C THR A 409 27.88 -21.36 31.03
N TYR A 410 27.60 -20.44 31.94
CA TYR A 410 26.35 -20.44 32.70
C TYR A 410 25.22 -19.86 31.84
N SER A 411 24.08 -20.57 31.77
CA SER A 411 22.87 -20.10 31.11
C SER A 411 21.87 -19.62 32.15
N GLN A 412 21.61 -18.31 32.17
CA GLN A 412 20.57 -17.73 33.03
C GLN A 412 19.17 -18.24 32.69
N GLU A 413 18.91 -18.55 31.41
CA GLU A 413 17.59 -19.01 30.97
C GLU A 413 17.31 -20.44 31.42
N LEU A 414 18.35 -21.28 31.53
CA LEU A 414 18.23 -22.68 31.95
C LEU A 414 18.62 -22.90 33.42
N GLY A 415 19.17 -21.88 34.09
CA GLY A 415 19.66 -22.01 35.47
C GLY A 415 20.84 -22.96 35.63
N CYS A 416 21.54 -23.34 34.56
CA CYS A 416 22.54 -24.41 34.60
C CYS A 416 23.83 -24.07 33.84
N ILE A 417 24.89 -24.83 34.09
CA ILE A 417 26.13 -24.77 33.31
C ILE A 417 25.96 -25.58 32.02
N VAL A 418 25.99 -24.90 30.88
CA VAL A 418 25.81 -25.48 29.55
C VAL A 418 27.14 -25.80 28.86
N ARG A 419 27.05 -26.58 27.76
CA ARG A 419 28.18 -27.11 26.96
C ARG A 419 29.02 -28.16 27.71
N SER A 420 28.38 -28.83 28.66
CA SER A 420 28.84 -30.10 29.25
C SER A 420 28.00 -31.24 28.68
N THR A 421 28.56 -32.45 28.61
CA THR A 421 27.81 -33.69 28.33
C THR A 421 26.99 -34.16 29.54
N MET A 422 27.16 -33.52 30.69
CA MET A 422 26.38 -33.78 31.90
C MET A 422 24.90 -33.39 31.73
N SER A 423 24.01 -34.11 32.43
CA SER A 423 22.58 -33.81 32.41
C SER A 423 22.26 -32.44 33.04
N PHE A 424 21.15 -31.83 32.63
CA PHE A 424 20.77 -30.50 33.15
C PHE A 424 20.52 -30.49 34.65
N GLU A 425 19.92 -31.54 35.20
CA GLU A 425 19.69 -31.67 36.64
C GLU A 425 20.99 -31.62 37.44
N LYS A 426 22.03 -32.30 36.97
CA LYS A 426 23.34 -32.32 37.65
C LYS A 426 24.14 -31.03 37.44
N SER A 427 23.85 -30.29 36.38
CA SER A 427 24.51 -29.02 36.07
C SER A 427 23.74 -27.79 36.54
N HIS A 428 22.61 -28.00 37.24
CA HIS A 428 21.75 -26.96 37.76
C HIS A 428 22.47 -26.19 38.88
N VAL A 429 22.32 -24.88 38.89
CA VAL A 429 22.97 -23.99 39.85
C VAL A 429 21.87 -23.37 40.72
N ASP A 430 21.80 -23.78 41.98
CA ASP A 430 20.87 -23.20 42.95
C ASP A 430 21.48 -21.96 43.62
N MET A 431 22.76 -22.03 43.98
CA MET A 431 23.51 -20.96 44.62
C MET A 431 24.81 -20.64 43.87
N TYR A 432 25.34 -19.44 44.09
CA TYR A 432 26.57 -18.98 43.42
C TYR A 432 27.80 -19.87 43.73
N SER A 433 27.86 -20.45 44.94
CA SER A 433 28.92 -21.40 45.35
C SER A 433 29.01 -22.61 44.43
N ASP A 434 27.86 -23.10 43.97
CA ASP A 434 27.71 -24.36 43.26
C ASP A 434 28.36 -24.27 41.87
N ILE A 435 28.45 -23.06 41.31
CA ILE A 435 29.08 -22.82 40.00
C ILE A 435 30.50 -23.39 39.97
N HIS A 436 31.30 -23.11 41.00
CA HIS A 436 32.69 -23.56 41.04
C HIS A 436 32.79 -25.08 41.24
N GLU A 437 31.95 -25.63 42.10
CA GLU A 437 31.89 -27.08 42.36
C GLU A 437 31.49 -27.86 41.11
N ILE A 438 30.42 -27.44 40.44
CA ILE A 438 29.92 -28.06 39.21
C ILE A 438 30.96 -27.92 38.09
N ILE A 439 31.60 -26.76 37.93
CA ILE A 439 32.68 -26.59 36.93
C ILE A 439 33.85 -27.53 37.21
N ASN A 440 34.25 -27.68 38.47
CA ASN A 440 35.35 -28.57 38.84
C ASN A 440 34.98 -30.02 38.57
N ASN A 441 33.78 -30.45 38.97
CA ASN A 441 33.26 -31.80 38.70
C ASN A 441 33.25 -32.11 37.19
N ILE A 442 32.75 -31.18 36.36
CA ILE A 442 32.77 -31.33 34.89
C ILE A 442 34.20 -31.48 34.36
N ARG A 443 35.16 -30.73 34.92
CA ARG A 443 36.58 -30.80 34.50
C ARG A 443 37.24 -32.11 34.93
N GLU A 444 36.98 -32.55 36.16
CA GLU A 444 37.51 -33.79 36.71
C GLU A 444 37.00 -35.02 35.94
N ASN A 445 35.72 -35.04 35.57
CA ASN A 445 35.12 -36.09 34.75
C ASN A 445 35.37 -35.90 33.23
N ASN A 446 36.11 -34.86 32.85
CA ASN A 446 36.41 -34.50 31.46
C ASN A 446 35.14 -34.35 30.59
N GLU A 447 34.04 -33.83 31.12
CA GLU A 447 32.69 -33.78 30.49
C GLU A 447 32.45 -32.56 29.60
N ILE A 448 33.48 -31.82 29.21
CA ILE A 448 33.33 -30.66 28.33
C ILE A 448 32.98 -31.14 26.92
N ALA A 449 31.86 -30.64 26.37
CA ALA A 449 31.43 -31.01 25.03
C ALA A 449 32.36 -30.41 23.95
N SER A 450 32.59 -31.17 22.88
CA SER A 450 33.32 -30.73 21.68
C SER A 450 32.41 -30.58 20.46
N GLN A 451 31.21 -31.15 20.55
CA GLN A 451 30.20 -31.19 19.52
C GLN A 451 28.81 -30.98 20.12
N VAL A 452 27.84 -30.72 19.27
CA VAL A 452 26.42 -30.76 19.58
C VAL A 452 25.75 -31.65 18.54
N HIS A 453 25.07 -32.69 19.01
CA HIS A 453 24.19 -33.54 18.23
C HIS A 453 22.88 -32.79 18.01
N CYS A 454 22.56 -32.50 16.76
CA CYS A 454 21.34 -31.81 16.37
C CYS A 454 20.38 -32.79 15.71
N ILE A 455 19.11 -32.78 16.14
CA ILE A 455 18.02 -33.43 15.41
C ILE A 455 17.05 -32.36 14.94
N LEU A 456 16.77 -32.39 13.64
CA LEU A 456 15.86 -31.49 12.95
C LEU A 456 14.68 -32.29 12.41
N LEU A 457 13.48 -31.71 12.49
CA LEU A 457 12.32 -32.17 11.72
C LEU A 457 12.03 -31.20 10.60
N LYS A 458 11.62 -31.73 9.45
CA LYS A 458 11.34 -30.94 8.26
C LYS A 458 10.13 -31.46 7.52
N ILE A 459 9.28 -30.53 7.08
CA ILE A 459 8.31 -30.77 6.02
C ILE A 459 9.09 -30.86 4.70
N PRO A 460 9.01 -31.96 3.93
CA PRO A 460 9.80 -32.17 2.72
C PRO A 460 9.28 -31.36 1.52
N ILE A 461 9.07 -30.05 1.72
CA ILE A 461 8.71 -29.07 0.69
C ILE A 461 9.79 -27.99 0.66
N THR A 462 10.11 -27.51 -0.54
CA THR A 462 11.00 -26.38 -0.75
C THR A 462 10.47 -25.13 -0.05
N ARG A 463 11.37 -24.27 0.47
CA ARG A 463 11.06 -23.00 1.18
C ARG A 463 10.51 -23.11 2.60
N ILE A 464 10.16 -24.31 3.08
CA ILE A 464 9.89 -24.50 4.52
C ILE A 464 11.22 -24.87 5.21
N PRO A 465 11.70 -24.06 6.16
CA PRO A 465 12.94 -24.35 6.88
C PRO A 465 12.78 -25.56 7.80
N PRO A 466 13.86 -26.31 8.08
CA PRO A 466 13.86 -27.32 9.12
C PRO A 466 13.71 -26.68 10.51
N VAL A 467 13.11 -27.41 11.44
CA VAL A 467 12.91 -26.97 12.83
C VAL A 467 13.77 -27.83 13.75
N VAL A 468 14.54 -27.18 14.62
CA VAL A 468 15.38 -27.83 15.63
C VAL A 468 14.50 -28.46 16.69
N ILE A 469 14.65 -29.78 16.90
CA ILE A 469 13.96 -30.53 17.94
C ILE A 469 14.87 -30.76 19.15
N THR A 470 16.15 -31.07 18.92
CA THR A 470 17.09 -31.22 20.03
C THR A 470 18.50 -30.78 19.64
N LEU A 471 19.25 -30.32 20.64
CA LEU A 471 20.64 -29.90 20.61
C LEU A 471 21.35 -30.51 21.84
N LEU A 472 21.87 -31.73 21.70
CA LEU A 472 22.52 -32.44 22.80
C LEU A 472 24.04 -32.24 22.75
N PRO A 473 24.67 -31.71 23.81
CA PRO A 473 26.12 -31.62 23.86
C PRO A 473 26.76 -33.02 23.87
N THR A 474 27.78 -33.23 23.05
CA THR A 474 28.51 -34.49 22.94
C THR A 474 30.01 -34.25 22.76
N LYS A 475 30.84 -35.27 23.00
CA LYS A 475 32.27 -35.28 22.66
C LYS A 475 32.53 -35.85 21.26
N GLY A 476 31.51 -36.41 20.61
CA GLY A 476 31.62 -37.07 19.30
C GLY A 476 32.05 -38.54 19.38
N ASN A 477 31.87 -39.15 20.54
CA ASN A 477 32.15 -40.55 20.81
C ASN A 477 30.87 -41.33 21.17
N ASP A 478 29.71 -40.80 20.79
CA ASP A 478 28.42 -41.46 21.05
C ASP A 478 28.39 -42.84 20.39
N THR A 479 27.98 -43.82 21.18
CA THR A 479 27.88 -45.21 20.74
C THR A 479 26.68 -45.40 19.83
N ALA A 480 26.72 -46.44 18.98
CA ALA A 480 25.58 -46.78 18.14
C ALA A 480 24.29 -47.04 18.94
N ASN A 481 24.41 -47.60 20.14
CA ASN A 481 23.27 -47.88 21.02
C ASN A 481 22.65 -46.60 21.61
N GLU A 482 23.49 -45.64 22.04
CA GLU A 482 23.00 -44.33 22.52
C GLU A 482 22.26 -43.57 21.41
N ILE A 483 22.82 -43.56 20.20
CA ILE A 483 22.17 -42.93 19.03
C ILE A 483 20.87 -43.66 18.68
N TYR A 484 20.86 -45.00 18.70
CA TYR A 484 19.66 -45.80 18.45
C TYR A 484 18.54 -45.45 19.43
N ASN A 485 18.83 -45.40 20.73
CA ASN A 485 17.87 -45.04 21.76
C ASN A 485 17.30 -43.63 21.54
N LEU A 486 18.15 -42.68 21.17
CA LEU A 486 17.73 -41.30 20.85
C LEU A 486 16.76 -41.27 19.65
N LEU A 487 17.08 -41.98 18.57
CA LEU A 487 16.22 -42.05 17.38
C LEU A 487 14.90 -42.78 17.67
N TYR A 488 14.94 -43.82 18.49
CA TYR A 488 13.74 -44.56 18.87
C TYR A 488 12.79 -43.73 19.75
N GLU A 489 13.31 -42.97 20.72
CA GLU A 489 12.51 -42.03 21.50
C GLU A 489 11.89 -40.93 20.62
N LEU A 490 12.62 -40.42 19.61
CA LEU A 490 12.06 -39.49 18.63
C LEU A 490 10.86 -40.12 17.89
N ILE A 491 10.99 -41.38 17.45
CA ILE A 491 9.89 -42.09 16.77
C ILE A 491 8.66 -42.17 17.69
N LYS A 492 8.82 -42.58 18.95
CA LYS A 492 7.70 -42.62 19.93
C LYS A 492 7.02 -41.26 20.07
N MET A 493 7.80 -40.19 20.26
CA MET A 493 7.26 -38.84 20.41
C MET A 493 6.52 -38.37 19.15
N THR A 494 7.03 -38.68 17.95
CA THR A 494 6.34 -38.35 16.69
C THR A 494 5.05 -39.16 16.50
N ILE A 495 5.02 -40.42 16.96
CA ILE A 495 3.81 -41.24 17.01
C ILE A 495 2.74 -40.58 17.86
N GLN A 496 3.10 -40.23 19.10
CA GLN A 496 2.23 -39.56 20.06
C GLN A 496 1.71 -38.22 19.53
N ALA A 497 2.56 -37.43 18.86
CA ALA A 497 2.20 -36.15 18.26
C ALA A 497 1.44 -36.26 16.92
N ASN A 498 1.09 -37.48 16.48
CA ASN A 498 0.44 -37.77 15.20
C ASN A 498 1.20 -37.27 13.94
N LEU A 499 2.53 -37.18 14.02
CA LEU A 499 3.40 -36.73 12.93
C LEU A 499 3.84 -37.88 12.02
N LYS A 500 3.52 -37.83 10.73
CA LYS A 500 3.88 -38.87 9.75
C LYS A 500 5.38 -38.84 9.40
N LEU A 501 6.24 -39.19 10.36
CA LEU A 501 7.66 -39.40 10.14
C LEU A 501 7.86 -40.60 9.21
N ILE A 502 8.53 -40.39 8.08
CA ILE A 502 8.76 -41.44 7.06
C ILE A 502 10.23 -41.78 6.84
N SER A 503 11.15 -40.91 7.27
CA SER A 503 12.58 -41.14 7.07
C SER A 503 13.45 -40.43 8.10
N ILE A 504 14.62 -41.01 8.33
CA ILE A 504 15.69 -40.45 9.18
C ILE A 504 16.98 -40.41 8.37
N ALA A 505 17.52 -39.21 8.16
CA ALA A 505 18.74 -38.97 7.39
C ALA A 505 19.95 -38.68 8.30
N SER A 506 21.12 -39.24 7.99
CA SER A 506 22.39 -38.98 8.71
C SER A 506 23.61 -38.91 7.77
N ASP A 507 24.75 -38.39 8.26
CA ASP A 507 26.02 -38.27 7.51
C ASP A 507 26.61 -39.65 7.15
N GLY A 508 26.41 -40.62 8.05
CA GLY A 508 26.83 -42.01 7.83
C GLY A 508 28.18 -42.33 8.47
N ALA A 509 28.52 -41.62 9.54
CA ALA A 509 29.55 -42.06 10.47
C ALA A 509 29.25 -43.49 10.96
N ALA A 510 30.28 -44.27 11.31
CA ALA A 510 30.11 -45.69 11.63
C ALA A 510 29.10 -45.94 12.77
N SER A 511 29.12 -45.11 13.82
CA SER A 511 28.17 -45.20 14.93
C SER A 511 26.74 -44.89 14.49
N GLU A 512 26.52 -43.84 13.69
CA GLU A 512 25.21 -43.49 13.13
C GLU A 512 24.68 -44.56 12.16
N PHE A 513 25.55 -45.08 11.30
CA PHE A 513 25.20 -46.14 10.36
C PHE A 513 24.72 -47.38 11.11
N ASN A 514 25.49 -47.80 12.12
CA ASN A 514 25.16 -48.95 12.94
C ASN A 514 23.86 -48.71 13.72
N ALA A 515 23.65 -47.51 14.28
CA ALA A 515 22.40 -47.14 14.96
C ALA A 515 21.19 -47.22 14.02
N GLN A 516 21.32 -46.72 12.78
CA GLN A 516 20.27 -46.85 11.76
C GLN A 516 20.05 -48.31 11.37
N MET A 517 21.11 -49.13 11.27
CA MET A 517 20.97 -50.55 10.99
C MET A 517 20.23 -51.30 12.09
N GLU A 518 20.53 -51.03 13.35
CA GLU A 518 19.78 -51.57 14.49
C GLU A 518 18.32 -51.15 14.43
N LEU A 519 18.04 -49.87 14.09
CA LEU A 519 16.67 -49.42 13.87
C LEU A 519 15.96 -50.18 12.74
N MET A 520 16.66 -50.49 11.65
CA MET A 520 16.09 -51.24 10.52
C MET A 520 15.84 -52.72 10.82
N LYS A 521 16.46 -53.30 11.86
CA LYS A 521 16.11 -54.67 12.32
C LYS A 521 14.68 -54.73 12.85
N GLY A 522 14.16 -53.62 13.37
CA GLY A 522 12.75 -53.44 13.70
C GLY A 522 12.25 -54.33 14.84
N ASP A 523 13.05 -54.57 15.88
CA ASP A 523 12.67 -55.40 17.06
C ASP A 523 11.38 -54.93 17.77
N GLN A 524 10.97 -53.68 17.54
CA GLN A 524 9.77 -53.05 18.09
C GLN A 524 8.80 -52.58 17.01
N ALA A 525 9.02 -52.97 15.75
CA ALA A 525 8.16 -52.63 14.63
C ALA A 525 6.88 -53.49 14.66
N THR A 526 5.77 -52.91 14.19
CA THR A 526 4.49 -53.62 14.06
C THR A 526 4.46 -54.51 12.82
N ASP A 527 5.16 -54.11 11.76
CA ASP A 527 5.22 -54.81 10.47
C ASP A 527 6.43 -54.33 9.66
N PHE A 528 6.63 -54.85 8.45
CA PHE A 528 7.67 -54.43 7.51
C PHE A 528 7.10 -54.15 6.13
N LEU A 529 7.49 -53.02 5.55
CA LEU A 529 7.34 -52.77 4.13
C LEU A 529 8.45 -53.52 3.39
N GLN A 530 8.09 -54.45 2.50
CA GLN A 530 9.04 -55.21 1.70
C GLN A 530 8.89 -54.90 0.21
N TYR A 531 10.01 -54.72 -0.47
CA TYR A 531 10.09 -54.63 -1.92
C TYR A 531 11.19 -55.57 -2.41
N LYS A 532 10.86 -56.43 -3.37
CA LYS A 532 11.79 -57.39 -3.97
C LYS A 532 11.80 -57.18 -5.47
N ASP A 533 12.98 -56.95 -6.00
CA ASP A 533 13.25 -56.95 -7.43
C ASP A 533 14.17 -58.14 -7.74
N GLU A 534 13.60 -59.20 -8.30
CA GLU A 534 14.32 -60.42 -8.60
C GLU A 534 15.38 -60.22 -9.69
N PHE A 535 15.12 -59.31 -10.64
CA PHE A 535 16.01 -59.05 -11.77
C PHE A 535 17.32 -58.40 -11.31
N TYR A 536 17.22 -57.36 -10.48
CA TYR A 536 18.39 -56.66 -9.92
C TYR A 536 18.87 -57.26 -8.59
N LYS A 537 18.20 -58.28 -8.06
CA LYS A 537 18.44 -58.87 -6.74
C LYS A 537 18.39 -57.82 -5.62
N ILE A 538 17.51 -56.85 -5.75
CA ILE A 538 17.32 -55.79 -4.76
C ILE A 538 16.23 -56.25 -3.79
N ASN A 539 16.62 -56.45 -2.53
CA ASN A 539 15.69 -56.71 -1.44
C ASN A 539 15.71 -55.50 -0.50
N PHE A 540 14.64 -54.73 -0.51
CA PHE A 540 14.45 -53.60 0.40
C PHE A 540 13.42 -53.96 1.46
N SER A 541 13.74 -53.66 2.72
CA SER A 541 12.83 -53.80 3.85
C SER A 541 12.89 -52.55 4.72
N ALA A 542 11.75 -52.02 5.12
CA ALA A 542 11.64 -50.91 6.06
C ALA A 542 10.69 -51.27 7.21
N PRO A 543 11.08 -51.07 8.48
CA PRO A 543 10.21 -51.31 9.61
C PRO A 543 9.04 -50.30 9.62
N ILE A 544 7.86 -50.77 9.99
CA ILE A 544 6.65 -49.98 10.18
C ILE A 544 6.41 -49.83 11.68
N TYR A 545 6.39 -48.60 12.16
CA TYR A 545 6.03 -48.27 13.55
C TYR A 545 4.66 -47.60 13.57
N ASN A 546 3.63 -48.28 14.08
CA ASN A 546 2.26 -47.76 14.16
C ASN A 546 1.75 -47.19 12.81
N ASN A 547 1.78 -48.03 11.76
CA ASN A 547 1.43 -47.69 10.37
C ASN A 547 2.30 -46.60 9.71
N ARG A 548 3.53 -46.38 10.21
CA ARG A 548 4.49 -45.42 9.64
C ARG A 548 5.77 -46.16 9.23
N PRO A 549 6.01 -46.38 7.92
CA PRO A 549 7.27 -46.95 7.47
C PRO A 549 8.40 -45.96 7.69
N ILE A 550 9.49 -46.40 8.30
CA ILE A 550 10.69 -45.58 8.53
C ILE A 550 11.79 -46.03 7.58
N ILE A 551 12.18 -45.12 6.68
CA ILE A 551 13.24 -45.35 5.71
C ILE A 551 14.53 -44.67 6.20
N ARG A 552 15.61 -45.44 6.30
CA ARG A 552 16.93 -44.85 6.53
C ARG A 552 17.45 -44.15 5.28
N VAL A 553 18.05 -42.98 5.44
CA VAL A 553 18.67 -42.21 4.36
C VAL A 553 20.09 -41.83 4.77
N GLN A 554 21.03 -41.90 3.84
CA GLN A 554 22.39 -41.41 4.01
C GLN A 554 22.64 -40.20 3.11
N ASP A 555 23.55 -39.32 3.51
CA ASP A 555 23.91 -38.16 2.68
C ASP A 555 24.66 -38.57 1.41
N SER A 556 23.95 -38.52 0.28
CA SER A 556 24.48 -38.77 -1.06
C SER A 556 25.68 -37.87 -1.43
N LYS A 557 25.77 -36.64 -0.90
CA LYS A 557 26.90 -35.75 -1.15
C LYS A 557 28.16 -36.24 -0.42
N HIS A 558 28.01 -36.79 0.77
CA HIS A 558 29.11 -37.43 1.49
C HIS A 558 29.58 -38.69 0.76
N ALA A 559 28.65 -39.50 0.23
CA ALA A 559 29.01 -40.64 -0.61
C ALA A 559 29.80 -40.22 -1.87
N LYS A 560 29.35 -39.17 -2.58
CA LYS A 560 30.07 -38.60 -3.73
C LYS A 560 31.46 -38.08 -3.35
N LYS A 561 31.58 -37.39 -2.22
CA LYS A 561 32.85 -36.89 -1.69
C LYS A 561 33.80 -38.04 -1.37
N ASN A 562 33.32 -39.11 -0.74
CA ASN A 562 34.11 -40.29 -0.41
C ASN A 562 34.57 -41.03 -1.66
N GLY A 563 33.69 -41.23 -2.65
CA GLY A 563 34.05 -41.82 -3.94
C GLY A 563 35.15 -41.02 -4.66
N ARG A 564 34.99 -39.69 -4.74
CA ARG A 564 36.02 -38.80 -5.29
C ARG A 564 37.33 -38.91 -4.51
N ASN A 565 37.28 -38.80 -3.18
CA ASN A 565 38.48 -38.82 -2.35
C ASN A 565 39.23 -40.16 -2.48
N ASN A 566 38.53 -41.29 -2.57
CA ASN A 566 39.15 -42.60 -2.79
C ASN A 566 39.95 -42.64 -4.10
N VAL A 567 39.45 -42.01 -5.15
CA VAL A 567 40.12 -41.94 -6.46
C VAL A 567 41.27 -40.92 -6.50
N HIS A 568 41.20 -39.82 -5.75
CA HIS A 568 42.22 -38.75 -5.81
C HIS A 568 43.27 -38.79 -4.69
N SER A 569 42.83 -38.85 -3.43
CA SER A 569 43.69 -38.68 -2.26
C SER A 569 43.85 -39.93 -1.40
N GLY A 570 42.90 -40.87 -1.49
CA GLY A 570 42.87 -42.12 -0.75
C GLY A 570 43.64 -43.23 -1.47
N ALA A 571 42.97 -44.36 -1.72
CA ALA A 571 43.56 -45.52 -2.39
C ALA A 571 44.03 -45.27 -3.83
N ARG A 572 43.65 -44.12 -4.42
CA ARG A 572 43.90 -43.73 -5.82
C ARG A 572 43.32 -44.71 -6.85
N LEU A 573 42.32 -45.46 -6.41
CA LEU A 573 41.72 -46.58 -7.13
C LEU A 573 40.29 -46.75 -6.63
N LEU A 574 39.37 -47.00 -7.55
CA LEU A 574 38.01 -47.42 -7.28
C LEU A 574 37.66 -48.56 -8.23
N VAL A 575 37.29 -49.71 -7.69
CA VAL A 575 36.91 -50.90 -8.47
C VAL A 575 35.39 -50.89 -8.68
N LEU A 576 34.97 -50.96 -9.93
CA LEU A 576 33.57 -51.00 -10.35
C LEU A 576 33.31 -52.30 -11.11
N GLY A 577 32.91 -53.34 -10.38
CA GLY A 577 32.75 -54.67 -10.96
C GLY A 577 34.08 -55.23 -11.45
N LYS A 578 34.23 -55.38 -12.76
CA LYS A 578 35.48 -55.84 -13.41
C LYS A 578 36.41 -54.70 -13.81
N ASP A 579 35.91 -53.47 -13.78
CA ASP A 579 36.62 -52.29 -14.25
C ASP A 579 37.20 -51.49 -13.09
N THR A 580 38.13 -50.58 -13.40
CA THR A 580 38.76 -49.72 -12.41
C THR A 580 38.80 -48.27 -12.88
N VAL A 581 38.58 -47.37 -11.93
CA VAL A 581 38.85 -45.93 -12.07
C VAL A 581 40.07 -45.61 -11.23
N ARG A 582 41.13 -45.14 -11.89
CA ARG A 582 42.43 -44.89 -11.26
C ARG A 582 42.83 -43.43 -11.38
N TYR A 583 43.66 -42.97 -10.45
CA TYR A 583 44.17 -41.61 -10.47
C TYR A 583 45.01 -41.29 -11.72
N ASP A 584 45.81 -42.24 -12.21
CA ASP A 584 46.65 -42.06 -13.40
C ASP A 584 45.82 -41.82 -14.65
N GLN A 585 44.69 -42.51 -14.81
CA GLN A 585 43.74 -42.29 -15.90
C GLN A 585 43.17 -40.86 -15.86
N ILE A 586 42.80 -40.38 -14.67
CA ILE A 586 42.29 -39.02 -14.50
C ILE A 586 43.39 -37.98 -14.74
N LEU A 587 44.62 -38.25 -14.31
CA LEU A 587 45.76 -37.37 -14.56
C LEU A 587 46.11 -37.30 -16.05
N ALA A 588 46.04 -38.43 -16.76
CA ALA A 588 46.24 -38.47 -18.19
C ALA A 588 45.16 -37.67 -18.93
N LEU A 589 43.89 -37.85 -18.55
CA LEU A 589 42.77 -37.06 -19.09
C LEU A 589 42.92 -35.57 -18.79
N ALA A 590 43.37 -35.20 -17.58
CA ALA A 590 43.56 -33.80 -17.19
C ALA A 590 44.70 -33.11 -17.96
N LYS A 591 45.68 -33.88 -18.46
CA LYS A 591 46.80 -33.38 -19.28
C LYS A 591 46.50 -33.34 -20.77
N ASP A 592 45.35 -33.86 -21.20
CA ASP A 592 44.93 -33.84 -22.60
C ASP A 592 44.64 -32.39 -23.04
N GLU A 593 45.05 -32.01 -24.24
CA GLU A 593 44.89 -30.66 -24.78
C GLU A 593 43.41 -30.25 -24.90
N ASN A 594 42.50 -31.22 -25.03
CA ASN A 594 41.05 -31.02 -25.09
C ASN A 594 40.32 -31.40 -23.78
N SER A 595 41.05 -31.49 -22.66
CA SER A 595 40.48 -31.87 -21.38
C SER A 595 39.39 -30.91 -20.90
N ALA A 596 38.24 -31.46 -20.51
CA ALA A 596 37.21 -30.73 -19.74
C ALA A 596 37.57 -30.59 -18.24
N PHE A 597 38.60 -31.31 -17.78
CA PHE A 597 39.12 -31.20 -16.42
C PHE A 597 40.19 -30.10 -16.39
N TYR A 598 39.88 -28.99 -15.73
CA TYR A 598 40.84 -27.91 -15.46
C TYR A 598 41.90 -28.38 -14.45
N ILE A 599 43.18 -28.23 -14.81
CA ILE A 599 44.31 -28.23 -13.87
C ILE A 599 44.48 -26.82 -13.31
#